data_AF-A0A7V9LM27-F1
#
_entry.id   AF-A0A7V9LM27-F1
#
_cell.length_a   1.000
_cell.length_b   1.000
_cell.length_c   1.000
_cell.angle_alpha   90.00
_cell.angle_beta   90.00
_cell.angle_gamma   90.00
#
_symmetry.space_group_name_H-M   'P 1'
#
loop_
_entity.id
_entity.type
_entity.pdbx_description
1 polymer ?
#
loop_
_entity_poly.entity_id
_entity_poly.type
_entity_poly.pdbx_seq_one_letter_code
_entity_poly.pdbx_strand_id
1 'polypeptide(L)'
;VKLLRVLETGTFVKVGTSQPLATDVRIIAATNKQPAKAVAEGKFREDLFHRLNVFPIHLPPLRERAGDLEMLAEHFLSELNATENTAKRFSPRAISALFQHSWPGNVRELRNYVQRAYLLADMVIDDGAELDSESFNAEDDDVISVRIGTPLHEIEQRVTLATLARCGNVKKRAAETLGISLKTLYNRLEGYAQREHQNAGRAAELA
;
A
#
# COMPACT_ATOMS: atom_id res chain seq x y z
N VAL A 1 31.91 -2.19 -7.02
CA VAL A 1 32.48 -1.77 -8.32
C VAL A 1 32.36 -2.89 -9.36
N LYS A 2 31.15 -3.43 -9.60
CA LYS A 2 30.98 -4.60 -10.51
C LYS A 2 30.12 -4.28 -11.73
N LEU A 3 29.03 -3.53 -11.53
CA LEU A 3 28.10 -3.19 -12.62
C LEU A 3 28.67 -2.19 -13.63
N LEU A 4 29.44 -1.19 -13.17
CA LEU A 4 30.07 -0.20 -14.05
C LEU A 4 30.91 -0.89 -15.14
N ARG A 5 31.78 -1.84 -14.76
CA ARG A 5 32.62 -2.60 -15.69
C ARG A 5 31.82 -3.31 -16.78
N VAL A 6 30.67 -3.87 -16.43
CA VAL A 6 29.76 -4.49 -17.41
C VAL A 6 29.20 -3.45 -18.38
N LEU A 7 28.81 -2.28 -17.88
CA LEU A 7 28.31 -1.16 -18.68
C LEU A 7 29.38 -0.52 -19.57
N GLU A 8 30.67 -0.59 -19.23
CA GLU A 8 31.73 0.02 -20.03
C GLU A 8 32.36 -0.94 -21.03
N THR A 9 32.68 -2.16 -20.59
CA THR A 9 33.48 -3.09 -21.39
C THR A 9 32.73 -4.35 -21.78
N GLY A 10 31.49 -4.55 -21.32
CA GLY A 10 30.74 -5.79 -21.55
C GLY A 10 31.38 -7.00 -20.87
N THR A 11 32.27 -6.80 -19.89
CA THR A 11 32.95 -7.92 -19.21
C THR A 11 32.58 -8.01 -17.73
N PHE A 12 32.47 -9.24 -17.24
CA PHE A 12 32.27 -9.52 -15.81
C PHE A 12 33.16 -10.67 -15.35
N VAL A 13 33.29 -10.83 -14.03
CA VAL A 13 34.05 -11.92 -13.41
C VAL A 13 33.14 -12.65 -12.43
N LYS A 14 33.14 -13.98 -12.48
CA LYS A 14 32.40 -14.81 -11.54
C LYS A 14 33.05 -14.72 -10.16
N VAL A 15 32.25 -14.81 -9.11
CA VAL A 15 32.79 -14.83 -7.73
C VAL A 15 33.65 -16.09 -7.57
N GLY A 16 34.88 -15.92 -7.10
CA GLY A 16 35.83 -17.02 -6.93
C GLY A 16 36.70 -17.32 -8.15
N THR A 17 36.51 -16.64 -9.28
CA THR A 17 37.42 -16.72 -10.43
C THR A 17 38.06 -15.36 -10.72
N SER A 18 39.13 -15.35 -11.51
CA SER A 18 39.78 -14.14 -12.02
C SER A 18 39.63 -13.99 -13.53
N GLN A 19 39.06 -14.98 -14.22
CA GLN A 19 38.86 -14.95 -15.66
C GLN A 19 37.71 -13.99 -16.03
N PRO A 20 37.97 -12.95 -16.84
CA PRO A 20 36.93 -12.10 -17.38
C PRO A 20 36.16 -12.84 -18.48
N LEU A 21 34.84 -12.71 -18.45
CA LEU A 21 33.92 -13.22 -19.47
C LEU A 21 33.27 -12.04 -20.17
N ALA A 22 33.25 -12.07 -21.50
CA ALA A 22 32.54 -11.09 -22.31
C ALA A 22 31.06 -11.48 -22.45
N THR A 23 30.18 -10.48 -22.47
CA THR A 23 28.75 -10.65 -22.67
C THR A 23 28.18 -9.47 -23.46
N ASP A 24 27.19 -9.76 -24.29
CA ASP A 24 26.41 -8.76 -25.01
C ASP A 24 24.98 -8.76 -24.44
N VAL A 25 24.61 -7.68 -23.79
CA VAL A 25 23.34 -7.59 -23.05
C VAL A 25 22.71 -6.21 -23.22
N ARG A 26 21.37 -6.20 -23.38
CA ARG A 26 20.58 -4.98 -23.28
C ARG A 26 20.16 -4.76 -21.84
N ILE A 27 20.58 -3.65 -21.26
CA ILE A 27 20.28 -3.31 -19.87
C ILE A 27 19.07 -2.38 -19.81
N ILE A 28 18.08 -2.75 -18.99
CA ILE A 28 16.90 -1.95 -18.67
C ILE A 28 16.89 -1.79 -17.15
N ALA A 29 16.80 -0.54 -16.68
CA ALA A 29 16.77 -0.22 -15.26
C ALA A 29 15.53 0.62 -14.95
N ALA A 30 14.95 0.41 -13.76
CA ALA A 30 13.81 1.16 -13.25
C ALA A 30 14.05 1.53 -11.79
N THR A 31 13.58 2.70 -11.37
CA THR A 31 13.68 3.20 -9.99
C THR A 31 12.43 3.99 -9.63
N ASN A 32 11.98 3.86 -8.37
CA ASN A 32 10.93 4.70 -7.79
C ASN A 32 11.49 5.96 -7.11
N LYS A 33 12.81 6.04 -6.90
CA LYS A 33 13.50 7.19 -6.31
C LYS A 33 14.02 8.11 -7.40
N GLN A 34 14.00 9.43 -7.14
CA GLN A 34 14.60 10.42 -8.03
C GLN A 34 16.12 10.23 -8.06
N PRO A 35 16.68 9.74 -9.19
CA PRO A 35 18.09 9.36 -9.24
C PRO A 35 19.02 10.57 -9.10
N ALA A 36 18.62 11.73 -9.63
CA ALA A 36 19.38 12.98 -9.48
C ALA A 36 19.55 13.40 -8.01
N LYS A 37 18.51 13.26 -7.18
CA LYS A 37 18.61 13.52 -5.74
C LYS A 37 19.53 12.51 -5.05
N ALA A 38 19.41 11.23 -5.41
CA ALA A 38 20.27 10.19 -4.85
C ALA A 38 21.76 10.39 -5.17
N VAL A 39 22.09 10.94 -6.35
CA VAL A 39 23.45 11.36 -6.71
C VAL A 39 23.90 12.55 -5.87
N ALA A 40 23.07 13.58 -5.75
CA ALA A 40 23.37 14.77 -4.95
C ALA A 40 23.59 14.46 -3.46
N GLU A 41 22.85 13.48 -2.91
CA GLU A 41 23.00 13.00 -1.54
C GLU A 41 24.18 12.02 -1.35
N GLY A 42 24.94 11.71 -2.40
CA GLY A 42 26.06 10.76 -2.37
C GLY A 42 25.65 9.29 -2.17
N LYS A 43 24.34 9.00 -2.17
CA LYS A 43 23.79 7.63 -2.04
C LYS A 43 23.90 6.84 -3.35
N PHE A 44 24.05 7.52 -4.48
CA PHE A 44 24.20 6.92 -5.79
C PHE A 44 25.41 7.49 -6.50
N ARG A 45 26.16 6.63 -7.20
CA ARG A 45 27.35 7.08 -7.93
C ARG A 45 26.96 7.77 -9.22
N GLU A 46 27.58 8.91 -9.46
CA GLU A 46 27.34 9.72 -10.65
C GLU A 46 27.74 9.00 -11.95
N ASP A 47 28.88 8.30 -11.97
CA ASP A 47 29.35 7.56 -13.15
C ASP A 47 28.40 6.45 -13.61
N LEU A 48 27.76 5.77 -12.65
CA LEU A 48 26.74 4.76 -12.93
C LEU A 48 25.45 5.41 -13.46
N PHE A 49 25.06 6.56 -12.91
CA PHE A 49 23.88 7.30 -13.35
C PHE A 49 23.98 7.70 -14.81
N HIS A 50 25.10 8.32 -15.22
CA HIS A 50 25.29 8.78 -16.60
C HIS A 50 25.29 7.63 -17.61
N ARG A 51 25.73 6.42 -17.22
CA ARG A 51 25.68 5.23 -18.09
C ARG A 51 24.32 4.55 -18.16
N LEU A 52 23.50 4.65 -17.11
CA LEU A 52 22.14 4.09 -17.10
C LEU A 52 21.11 5.04 -17.70
N ASN A 53 21.29 6.35 -17.53
CA ASN A 53 20.34 7.38 -17.92
C ASN A 53 20.54 7.87 -19.36
N VAL A 54 20.76 6.95 -20.29
CA VAL A 54 20.96 7.28 -21.72
C VAL A 54 19.65 7.64 -22.40
N PHE A 55 18.59 6.88 -22.12
CA PHE A 55 17.25 7.12 -22.66
C PHE A 55 16.20 7.01 -21.54
N PRO A 56 15.93 8.10 -20.80
CA PRO A 56 14.97 8.08 -19.71
C PRO A 56 13.54 7.96 -20.24
N ILE A 57 12.81 6.97 -19.74
CA ILE A 57 11.36 6.85 -19.95
C ILE A 57 10.69 7.25 -18.65
N HIS A 58 10.00 8.40 -18.65
CA HIS A 58 9.18 8.81 -17.52
C HIS A 58 7.83 8.11 -17.56
N LEU A 59 7.50 7.38 -16.50
CA LEU A 59 6.20 6.72 -16.38
C LEU A 59 5.28 7.61 -15.52
N PRO A 60 4.28 8.30 -16.13
CA PRO A 60 3.38 9.15 -15.37
C PRO A 60 2.49 8.31 -14.44
N PRO A 61 2.19 8.82 -13.23
CA PRO A 61 1.33 8.16 -12.26
C PRO A 61 -0.09 8.01 -12.81
N LEU A 62 -0.85 7.07 -12.24
CA LEU A 62 -2.20 6.72 -12.72
C LEU A 62 -3.16 7.94 -12.75
N ARG A 63 -3.02 8.86 -11.80
CA ARG A 63 -3.79 10.12 -11.74
C ARG A 63 -3.64 11.02 -12.98
N GLU A 64 -2.50 11.00 -13.66
CA GLU A 64 -2.24 11.80 -14.87
C GLU A 64 -2.75 11.11 -16.14
N ARG A 65 -3.19 9.86 -16.02
CA ARG A 65 -3.70 8.99 -17.10
C ARG A 65 -5.08 8.43 -16.76
N ALA A 66 -5.98 9.29 -16.28
CA ALA A 66 -7.32 8.88 -15.84
C ALA A 66 -8.11 8.12 -16.94
N GLY A 67 -7.84 8.38 -18.22
CA GLY A 67 -8.46 7.64 -19.34
C GLY A 67 -8.09 6.15 -19.42
N ASP A 68 -6.97 5.73 -18.82
CA ASP A 68 -6.56 4.32 -18.78
C ASP A 68 -7.25 3.55 -17.64
N LEU A 69 -7.93 4.25 -16.73
CA LEU A 69 -8.32 3.70 -15.44
C LEU A 69 -9.41 2.63 -15.56
N GLU A 70 -10.46 2.94 -16.32
CA GLU A 70 -11.55 2.01 -16.60
C GLU A 70 -11.03 0.76 -17.32
N MET A 71 -10.23 0.95 -18.37
CA MET A 71 -9.63 -0.15 -19.13
C MET A 71 -8.75 -1.06 -18.24
N LEU A 72 -7.94 -0.47 -17.35
CA LEU A 72 -7.11 -1.23 -16.42
C LEU A 72 -7.96 -1.96 -15.37
N ALA A 73 -9.01 -1.33 -14.85
CA ALA A 73 -9.91 -1.95 -13.89
C ALA A 73 -10.64 -3.14 -14.49
N GLU A 74 -11.17 -3.00 -15.71
CA GLU A 74 -11.80 -4.08 -16.46
C GLU A 74 -10.83 -5.21 -16.75
N HIS A 75 -9.58 -4.88 -17.12
CA HIS A 75 -8.55 -5.89 -17.36
C HIS A 75 -8.28 -6.75 -16.11
N PHE A 76 -8.11 -6.12 -14.94
CA PHE A 76 -7.90 -6.87 -13.68
C PHE A 76 -9.13 -7.69 -13.28
N LEU A 77 -10.34 -7.16 -13.48
CA LEU A 77 -11.56 -7.91 -13.22
C LEU A 77 -11.67 -9.13 -14.14
N SER A 78 -11.32 -8.98 -15.43
CA SER A 78 -11.29 -10.08 -16.38
C SER A 78 -10.26 -11.15 -16.01
N GLU A 79 -9.09 -10.76 -15.51
CA GLU A 79 -8.06 -11.69 -15.03
C GLU A 79 -8.56 -12.52 -13.83
N LEU A 80 -9.24 -11.86 -12.89
CA LEU A 80 -9.83 -12.52 -11.71
C LEU A 80 -10.98 -13.45 -12.08
N ASN A 81 -11.89 -13.00 -12.95
CA ASN A 81 -12.99 -13.79 -13.48
C ASN A 81 -12.48 -15.07 -14.19
N ALA A 82 -11.41 -14.95 -14.99
CA ALA A 82 -10.80 -16.09 -15.67
C ALA A 82 -10.13 -17.07 -14.70
N THR A 83 -9.51 -16.57 -13.64
CA THR A 83 -8.82 -17.40 -12.63
C THR A 83 -9.80 -18.18 -11.77
N GLU A 84 -10.91 -17.54 -11.38
CA GLU A 84 -11.91 -18.09 -10.46
C GLU A 84 -13.13 -18.71 -11.16
N ASN A 85 -13.15 -18.72 -12.51
CA ASN A 85 -14.28 -19.12 -13.34
C ASN A 85 -15.61 -18.42 -12.98
N THR A 86 -15.55 -17.11 -12.76
CA THR A 86 -16.73 -16.27 -12.49
C THR A 86 -16.95 -15.24 -13.60
N ALA A 87 -18.09 -14.53 -13.55
CA ALA A 87 -18.46 -13.52 -14.53
C ALA A 87 -18.94 -12.23 -13.86
N LYS A 88 -18.18 -11.76 -12.85
CA LYS A 88 -18.54 -10.54 -12.12
C LYS A 88 -18.36 -9.31 -12.99
N ARG A 89 -19.17 -8.28 -12.75
CA ARG A 89 -19.16 -7.01 -13.51
C ARG A 89 -19.18 -5.81 -12.57
N PHE A 90 -18.57 -4.70 -13.01
CA PHE A 90 -18.72 -3.43 -12.32
C PHE A 90 -20.10 -2.83 -12.61
N SER A 91 -20.69 -2.20 -11.59
CA SER A 91 -21.83 -1.32 -11.80
C SER A 91 -21.36 0.06 -12.29
N PRO A 92 -22.24 0.84 -12.95
CA PRO A 92 -21.93 2.22 -13.35
C PRO A 92 -21.53 3.12 -12.17
N ARG A 93 -22.02 2.80 -10.95
CA ARG A 93 -21.66 3.51 -9.72
C ARG A 93 -20.24 3.18 -9.27
N ALA A 94 -19.84 1.91 -9.34
CA ALA A 94 -18.46 1.50 -9.03
C ALA A 94 -17.45 2.15 -9.97
N ILE A 95 -17.76 2.21 -11.28
CA ILE A 95 -16.91 2.89 -12.26
C ILE A 95 -16.79 4.39 -11.93
N SER A 96 -17.92 5.04 -11.60
CA SER A 96 -17.90 6.45 -11.20
C SER A 96 -17.07 6.71 -9.93
N ALA A 97 -17.12 5.80 -8.96
CA ALA A 97 -16.33 5.87 -7.73
C ALA A 97 -14.82 5.73 -8.00
N LEU A 98 -14.43 4.87 -8.95
CA LEU A 98 -13.04 4.72 -9.38
C LEU A 98 -12.46 6.04 -9.92
N PHE A 99 -13.25 6.85 -10.66
CA PHE A 99 -12.82 8.14 -11.18
C PHE A 99 -12.72 9.25 -10.10
N GLN A 100 -13.47 9.13 -9.01
CA GLN A 100 -13.44 10.11 -7.92
C GLN A 100 -12.24 9.93 -6.98
N HIS A 101 -11.60 8.76 -7.00
CA HIS A 101 -10.40 8.49 -6.22
C HIS A 101 -9.14 9.12 -6.83
N SER A 102 -8.27 9.66 -5.97
CA SER A 102 -7.03 10.34 -6.40
C SER A 102 -5.85 9.40 -6.71
N TRP A 103 -5.99 8.10 -6.48
CA TRP A 103 -4.98 7.03 -6.70
C TRP A 103 -3.55 7.45 -6.33
N PRO A 104 -3.26 7.61 -5.02
CA PRO A 104 -1.94 8.00 -4.53
C PRO A 104 -0.86 6.94 -4.84
N GLY A 105 -1.23 5.67 -4.82
CA GLY A 105 -0.47 4.54 -5.34
C GLY A 105 -0.80 4.28 -6.81
N ASN A 106 0.22 3.90 -7.59
CA ASN A 106 0.06 3.56 -9.01
C ASN A 106 -0.92 2.38 -9.23
N VAL A 107 -0.94 1.83 -10.44
CA VAL A 107 -1.70 0.64 -10.91
C VAL A 107 -1.82 -0.52 -9.89
N ARG A 108 -0.86 -0.72 -8.98
CA ARG A 108 -0.96 -1.72 -7.89
C ARG A 108 -2.12 -1.45 -6.93
N GLU A 109 -2.34 -0.19 -6.57
CA GLU A 109 -3.45 0.19 -5.70
C GLU A 109 -4.79 -0.12 -6.38
N LEU A 110 -4.91 0.22 -7.67
CA LEU A 110 -6.07 -0.14 -8.49
C LEU A 110 -6.29 -1.66 -8.51
N ARG A 111 -5.24 -2.46 -8.74
CA ARG A 111 -5.35 -3.93 -8.71
C ARG A 111 -5.87 -4.44 -7.37
N ASN A 112 -5.31 -3.95 -6.25
CA ASN A 112 -5.71 -4.36 -4.91
C ASN A 112 -7.15 -3.93 -4.58
N TYR A 113 -7.57 -2.77 -5.07
CA TYR A 113 -8.93 -2.28 -4.94
C TYR A 113 -9.90 -3.21 -5.69
N VAL A 114 -9.62 -3.49 -6.96
CA VAL A 114 -10.43 -4.40 -7.79
C VAL A 114 -10.49 -5.80 -7.19
N GLN A 115 -9.38 -6.32 -6.68
CA GLN A 115 -9.36 -7.63 -6.03
C GLN A 115 -10.23 -7.67 -4.76
N ARG A 116 -10.17 -6.63 -3.92
CA ARG A 116 -11.03 -6.55 -2.72
C ARG A 116 -12.50 -6.41 -3.10
N ALA A 117 -12.81 -5.54 -4.05
CA ALA A 117 -14.17 -5.38 -4.56
C ALA A 117 -14.71 -6.69 -5.16
N TYR A 118 -13.87 -7.43 -5.88
CA TYR A 118 -14.21 -8.75 -6.41
C TYR A 118 -14.49 -9.79 -5.31
N LEU A 119 -13.74 -9.79 -4.20
CA LEU A 119 -13.95 -10.72 -3.09
C LEU A 119 -15.22 -10.43 -2.29
N LEU A 120 -15.56 -9.14 -2.13
CA LEU A 120 -16.73 -8.70 -1.36
C LEU A 120 -18.03 -8.77 -2.17
N ALA A 121 -17.97 -8.64 -3.49
CA ALA A 121 -19.14 -8.68 -4.35
C ALA A 121 -19.52 -10.11 -4.72
N ASP A 122 -20.82 -10.40 -4.79
CA ASP A 122 -21.31 -11.69 -5.32
C ASP A 122 -21.17 -11.77 -6.84
N MET A 123 -22.00 -11.02 -7.57
CA MET A 123 -22.04 -11.00 -9.04
C MET A 123 -21.87 -9.61 -9.65
N VAL A 124 -22.23 -8.56 -8.91
CA VAL A 124 -22.11 -7.16 -9.35
C VAL A 124 -21.37 -6.39 -8.27
N ILE A 125 -20.30 -5.70 -8.67
CA ILE A 125 -19.55 -4.78 -7.83
C ILE A 125 -20.30 -3.46 -7.85
N ASP A 126 -21.14 -3.23 -6.83
CA ASP A 126 -22.12 -2.13 -6.84
C ASP A 126 -21.74 -0.95 -5.94
N ASP A 127 -20.87 -1.17 -4.96
CA ASP A 127 -20.46 -0.15 -4.02
C ASP A 127 -18.94 -0.15 -3.79
N GLY A 128 -18.34 1.01 -4.04
CA GLY A 128 -16.96 1.30 -3.69
C GLY A 128 -16.82 1.97 -2.32
N ALA A 129 -17.92 2.21 -1.60
CA ALA A 129 -17.99 3.10 -0.44
C ALA A 129 -17.69 2.45 0.92
N GLU A 130 -17.37 1.16 0.99
CA GLU A 130 -16.84 0.54 2.23
C GLU A 130 -15.35 0.17 2.14
N LEU A 131 -14.70 0.44 1.01
CA LEU A 131 -13.25 0.44 0.94
C LEU A 131 -12.74 1.82 1.36
N ASP A 132 -13.16 2.23 2.56
CA ASP A 132 -12.60 3.35 3.28
C ASP A 132 -11.08 3.25 3.18
N SER A 133 -10.49 4.39 2.87
CA SER A 133 -9.08 4.60 2.57
C SER A 133 -8.16 4.15 3.71
N GLU A 134 -7.96 2.85 3.85
CA GLU A 134 -6.74 2.29 4.42
C GLU A 134 -5.71 2.35 3.28
N SER A 135 -5.13 3.54 3.15
CA SER A 135 -3.99 3.79 2.28
C SER A 135 -2.91 2.76 2.60
N PHE A 136 -2.76 1.77 1.74
CA PHE A 136 -1.59 0.88 1.76
C PHE A 136 -0.37 1.64 1.23
N ASN A 137 0.06 2.66 1.98
CA ASN A 137 1.47 2.98 2.06
C ASN A 137 2.08 1.90 2.96
N ALA A 138 2.55 0.83 2.34
CA ALA A 138 3.32 -0.23 2.99
C ALA A 138 4.70 0.25 3.52
N GLU A 139 4.85 1.55 3.80
CA GLU A 139 6.04 2.16 4.40
C GLU A 139 5.72 3.09 5.59
N ASP A 140 4.45 3.28 5.98
CA ASP A 140 4.12 4.11 7.17
C ASP A 140 2.99 3.49 8.01
N ASP A 141 3.33 2.41 8.71
CA ASP A 141 2.48 1.63 9.63
C ASP A 141 2.16 2.41 10.95
N ASP A 142 2.24 3.74 10.92
CA ASP A 142 2.27 4.58 12.13
C ASP A 142 1.32 5.80 12.12
N VAL A 143 0.41 5.89 11.14
CA VAL A 143 -0.50 7.03 11.01
C VAL A 143 -1.97 6.59 11.04
N ILE A 144 -2.68 7.02 12.08
CA ILE A 144 -4.13 6.84 12.21
C ILE A 144 -4.81 8.08 11.63
N SER A 145 -5.55 7.92 10.53
CA SER A 145 -6.37 9.00 9.97
C SER A 145 -7.76 9.02 10.64
N VAL A 146 -8.22 10.20 11.03
CA VAL A 146 -9.48 10.40 11.73
C VAL A 146 -10.28 11.50 11.04
N ARG A 147 -11.56 11.25 10.76
CA ARG A 147 -12.45 12.25 10.16
C ARG A 147 -12.80 13.32 11.21
N ILE A 148 -12.78 14.59 10.81
CA ILE A 148 -13.23 15.69 11.67
C ILE A 148 -14.72 15.49 11.96
N GLY A 149 -15.08 15.43 13.24
CA GLY A 149 -16.45 15.13 13.71
C GLY A 149 -16.63 13.73 14.30
N THR A 150 -15.63 12.84 14.22
CA THR A 150 -15.63 11.57 14.95
C THR A 150 -15.65 11.85 16.47
N PRO A 151 -16.51 11.17 17.25
CA PRO A 151 -16.59 11.40 18.68
C PRO A 151 -15.28 10.97 19.37
N LEU A 152 -14.83 11.77 20.34
CA LEU A 152 -13.51 11.62 20.96
C LEU A 152 -13.22 10.21 21.51
N HIS A 153 -14.24 9.54 22.05
CA HIS A 153 -14.09 8.20 22.62
C HIS A 153 -13.75 7.13 21.56
N GLU A 154 -14.24 7.25 20.33
CA GLU A 154 -13.90 6.34 19.24
C GLU A 154 -12.46 6.54 18.78
N ILE A 155 -12.01 7.80 18.75
CA ILE A 155 -10.63 8.16 18.44
C ILE A 155 -9.70 7.55 19.49
N GLU A 156 -10.01 7.77 20.78
CA GLU A 156 -9.23 7.21 21.89
C GLU A 156 -9.17 5.68 21.84
N GLN A 157 -10.27 5.01 21.53
CA GLN A 157 -10.32 3.55 21.40
C GLN A 157 -9.43 3.06 20.26
N ARG A 158 -9.55 3.65 19.06
CA ARG A 158 -8.75 3.28 17.88
C ARG A 158 -7.26 3.47 18.14
N VAL A 159 -6.87 4.64 18.68
CA VAL A 159 -5.46 4.94 19.01
C VAL A 159 -4.91 3.97 20.07
N THR A 160 -5.71 3.66 21.09
CA THR A 160 -5.29 2.74 22.16
C THR A 160 -5.05 1.32 21.62
N LEU A 161 -5.98 0.79 20.81
CA LEU A 161 -5.89 -0.56 20.26
C LEU A 161 -4.75 -0.69 19.24
N ALA A 162 -4.59 0.29 18.36
CA ALA A 162 -3.49 0.33 17.38
C ALA A 162 -2.11 0.35 18.07
N THR A 163 -1.96 1.18 19.12
CA THR A 163 -0.71 1.25 19.89
C THR A 163 -0.43 -0.07 20.64
N LEU A 164 -1.47 -0.74 21.12
CA LEU A 164 -1.36 -2.04 21.79
C LEU A 164 -0.91 -3.15 20.82
N ALA A 165 -1.49 -3.19 19.61
CA ALA A 165 -1.12 -4.13 18.57
C ALA A 165 0.35 -3.93 18.14
N ARG A 166 0.76 -2.69 17.93
CA ARG A 166 2.16 -2.33 17.61
C ARG A 166 3.14 -2.76 18.70
N CYS A 167 2.74 -2.66 19.97
CA CYS A 167 3.57 -3.08 21.10
C CYS A 167 3.53 -4.60 21.37
N GLY A 168 2.91 -5.41 20.49
CA GLY A 168 2.81 -6.86 20.66
C GLY A 168 2.00 -7.26 21.89
N ASN A 169 0.92 -6.53 22.19
CA ASN A 169 0.09 -6.68 23.40
C ASN A 169 0.82 -6.43 24.74
N VAL A 170 2.01 -5.83 24.72
CA VAL A 170 2.72 -5.45 25.95
C VAL A 170 2.15 -4.14 26.50
N LYS A 171 1.18 -4.26 27.41
CA LYS A 171 0.44 -3.14 28.04
C LYS A 171 1.33 -2.04 28.64
N LYS A 172 2.47 -2.41 29.24
CA LYS A 172 3.43 -1.44 29.82
C LYS A 172 4.05 -0.53 28.75
N ARG A 173 4.50 -1.13 27.65
CA ARG A 173 5.11 -0.40 26.52
C ARG A 173 4.09 0.48 25.80
N ALA A 174 2.86 -0.01 25.67
CA ALA A 174 1.77 0.78 25.08
C ALA A 174 1.41 2.01 25.92
N ALA A 175 1.38 1.88 27.26
CA ALA A 175 1.09 3.01 28.16
C ALA A 175 2.18 4.09 28.09
N GLU A 176 3.46 3.69 28.08
CA GLU A 176 4.60 4.60 27.92
C GLU A 176 4.56 5.33 26.57
N THR A 177 4.22 4.61 25.49
CA THR A 177 4.12 5.19 24.13
C THR A 177 2.98 6.21 24.01
N LEU A 178 1.86 5.96 24.70
CA LEU A 178 0.71 6.87 24.75
C LEU A 178 0.89 8.02 25.75
N GLY A 179 1.96 8.02 26.56
CA GLY A 179 2.17 9.02 27.60
C GLY A 179 1.16 8.96 28.76
N ILE A 180 0.53 7.80 28.97
CA ILE A 180 -0.51 7.61 30.02
C ILE A 180 -0.04 6.63 31.10
N SER A 181 -0.66 6.72 32.28
CA SER A 181 -0.39 5.74 33.35
C SER A 181 -0.90 4.35 32.97
N LEU A 182 -0.23 3.31 33.46
CA LEU A 182 -0.67 1.92 33.29
C LEU A 182 -2.12 1.72 33.78
N LYS A 183 -2.47 2.35 34.91
CA LYS A 183 -3.82 2.33 35.48
C LYS A 183 -4.87 2.91 34.52
N THR A 184 -4.54 4.01 33.84
CA THR A 184 -5.41 4.63 32.83
C THR A 184 -5.64 3.72 31.63
N LEU A 185 -4.59 3.02 31.16
CA LEU A 185 -4.71 2.06 30.07
C LEU A 185 -5.62 0.88 30.44
N TYR A 186 -5.46 0.31 31.65
CA TYR A 186 -6.33 -0.78 32.13
C TYR A 186 -7.79 -0.34 32.23
N ASN A 187 -8.07 0.81 32.83
CA ASN A 187 -9.43 1.34 32.97
C ASN A 187 -10.09 1.57 31.60
N ARG A 188 -9.34 2.04 30.60
CA ARG A 188 -9.84 2.21 29.22
C ARG A 188 -10.18 0.86 28.58
N LEU A 189 -9.30 -0.13 28.70
CA LEU A 189 -9.51 -1.47 28.15
C LEU A 189 -10.72 -2.19 28.79
N GLU A 190 -10.90 -2.08 30.11
CA GLU A 190 -12.07 -2.60 30.81
C GLU A 190 -13.36 -1.89 30.38
N GLY A 191 -13.31 -0.57 30.21
CA GLY A 191 -14.43 0.23 29.71
C GLY A 191 -14.84 -0.15 28.28
N TYR A 192 -13.90 -0.55 27.43
CA TYR A 192 -14.19 -1.03 26.07
C TYR A 192 -14.85 -2.42 26.09
N ALA A 193 -14.31 -3.35 26.89
CA ALA A 193 -14.86 -4.70 27.02
C ALA A 193 -16.31 -4.67 27.54
N GLN A 194 -16.62 -3.80 28.52
CA GLN A 194 -17.99 -3.67 29.03
C GLN A 194 -18.97 -3.08 28.00
N ARG A 195 -18.52 -2.17 27.14
CA ARG A 195 -19.36 -1.58 26.08
C ARG A 195 -19.61 -2.56 24.93
N GLU A 196 -18.62 -3.37 24.56
CA GLU A 196 -18.81 -4.45 23.58
C GLU A 196 -19.85 -5.47 24.06
N HIS A 197 -19.81 -5.85 25.34
CA HIS A 197 -20.82 -6.74 25.93
C HIS A 197 -22.22 -6.12 25.98
N GLN A 198 -22.33 -4.81 26.26
CA GLN A 198 -23.63 -4.10 26.27
C GLN A 198 -24.22 -3.92 24.87
N ASN A 199 -23.39 -3.65 23.85
CA ASN A 199 -23.86 -3.55 22.46
C ASN A 199 -24.25 -4.91 21.89
N ALA A 200 -23.54 -5.99 22.24
CA ALA A 200 -23.88 -7.35 21.82
C ALA A 200 -25.21 -7.84 22.47
N GLY A 201 -25.47 -7.50 23.73
CA GLY A 201 -26.73 -7.83 24.40
C GLY A 201 -27.94 -7.10 23.81
N ARG A 202 -27.77 -5.82 23.45
CA ARG A 202 -28.84 -4.99 22.88
C ARG A 202 -29.20 -5.38 21.44
N ALA A 203 -28.25 -5.91 20.68
CA ALA A 203 -28.49 -6.45 19.33
C ALA A 203 -29.26 -7.80 19.36
N ALA A 204 -29.09 -8.60 20.42
CA ALA A 204 -29.80 -9.86 20.60
C ALA A 204 -31.24 -9.70 21.11
N GLU A 205 -31.59 -8.56 21.71
CA GLU A 205 -32.94 -8.26 22.25
C GLU A 205 -33.86 -7.60 21.20
N LEU A 206 -33.30 -7.21 20.05
CA LEU A 206 -34.00 -6.57 18.92
C LEU A 206 -34.20 -7.51 17.71
N ALA A 207 -33.85 -8.80 17.85
CA ALA A 207 -34.07 -9.87 16.87
C ALA A 207 -35.08 -10.88 17.41
#